data_AF-A0A644UVM7-F1
#
_entry.id   AF-A0A644UVM7-F1
#
_cell.length_a   1.000
_cell.length_b   1.000
_cell.length_c   1.000
_cell.angle_alpha   90.00
_cell.angle_beta   90.00
_cell.angle_gamma   90.00
#
_symmetry.space_group_name_H-M   'P 1'
#
loop_
_entity.id
_entity.type
_entity.pdbx_description
1 polymer ?
#
loop_
_entity_poly.entity_id
_entity_poly.type
_entity_poly.pdbx_seq_one_letter_code
_entity_poly.pdbx_strand_id
1 'polypeptide(L)'
;MSIENVPENVRPRRGRRLTCYRPLYTHVTPLGSNYRSRFIPYSHESASHPSIHIEARCPFLLISQPRKMLPLHNMLPEYININDYDYPLPDERIARFPLEQRDATRLLVFRDGKPADSLFSMLDRHIPEKSLFVFNNTRVIRARLLFYKASGSRIEIFCLQPLGGYGQTGGTATWKCLVGNAKRWKSGPLEMTVETGSGVVTLSALKGDMTSDAFEITFGWDKPDMPFEQVLEYAGKVPLPPYLNREPEESDTERYQTIYAEFNGSVAAPTAGLHFTPAVLEKLESRQCNFEYLTLHVGAGTFKPVAVEDAREHAMHEEELIIERQGILRLLQHSGGGIIPVGTTSMRSLESLYWLGVQLINGNDPGEKFFISQWEPYQAETNIPPAEALQAIYDYLTARRMNSISGFTRIMIAPGYRFRMCDALVTNFHQPRSTLLLLVAAFIGDGWEKAYHFALENGYRFLSYGDSCLFFPEKEKG
;
A
#
# COMPACT_ATOMS: atom_id res chain seq x y z
N MET A 1 -38.68 56.36 0.09
CA MET A 1 -39.46 56.18 -1.15
C MET A 1 -38.68 55.16 -1.97
N SER A 2 -39.06 53.89 -2.20
CA SER A 2 -40.23 53.03 -1.95
C SER A 2 -39.70 51.60 -2.25
N ILE A 3 -39.78 50.54 -1.42
CA ILE A 3 -40.92 49.62 -1.14
C ILE A 3 -41.73 49.36 -2.43
N GLU A 4 -41.93 48.18 -3.04
CA GLU A 4 -42.17 46.76 -2.68
C GLU A 4 -42.07 45.97 -4.03
N ASN A 5 -41.81 44.66 -4.17
CA ASN A 5 -42.65 43.53 -3.74
C ASN A 5 -41.96 42.17 -4.01
N VAL A 6 -42.28 41.22 -3.14
CA VAL A 6 -41.89 39.80 -3.08
C VAL A 6 -42.91 38.93 -3.88
N PRO A 7 -42.55 37.68 -4.23
CA PRO A 7 -43.50 36.60 -3.97
C PRO A 7 -42.89 35.41 -3.20
N GLU A 8 -43.74 34.86 -2.32
CA GLU A 8 -43.50 33.86 -1.29
C GLU A 8 -43.40 32.40 -1.77
N ASN A 9 -42.63 31.63 -0.99
CA ASN A 9 -42.87 30.26 -0.51
C ASN A 9 -42.99 29.08 -1.49
N VAL A 10 -41.91 28.28 -1.54
CA VAL A 10 -42.00 26.81 -1.51
C VAL A 10 -40.98 26.26 -0.49
N ARG A 11 -41.49 25.46 0.47
CA ARG A 11 -40.80 24.89 1.63
C ARG A 11 -39.68 23.90 1.26
N PRO A 12 -38.52 23.87 1.93
CA PRO A 12 -37.55 22.79 1.79
C PRO A 12 -37.90 21.60 2.73
N ARG A 13 -37.91 20.39 2.15
CA ARG A 13 -38.04 19.11 2.87
C ARG A 13 -36.78 18.85 3.72
N ARG A 14 -36.99 18.40 4.95
CA ARG A 14 -35.98 18.04 5.95
C ARG A 14 -35.00 16.98 5.40
N GLY A 15 -33.75 17.39 5.15
CA GLY A 15 -32.62 16.48 4.96
C GLY A 15 -32.17 15.90 6.31
N ARG A 16 -31.97 14.58 6.35
CA ARG A 16 -31.42 13.85 7.49
C ARG A 16 -29.97 14.29 7.70
N ARG A 17 -29.64 14.74 8.92
CA ARG A 17 -28.26 15.01 9.34
C ARG A 17 -27.53 13.67 9.53
N LEU A 18 -26.41 13.52 8.82
CA LEU A 18 -25.36 12.56 9.14
C LEU A 18 -24.76 12.95 10.50
N THR A 19 -24.92 12.08 11.49
CA THR A 19 -24.34 12.25 12.83
C THR A 19 -22.88 11.84 12.82
N CYS A 20 -21.99 12.81 13.04
CA CYS A 20 -20.58 12.60 13.34
C CYS A 20 -20.41 11.86 14.67
N TYR A 21 -19.68 10.75 14.67
CA TYR A 21 -19.24 10.06 15.89
C TYR A 21 -18.13 10.87 16.58
N ARG A 22 -18.37 11.26 17.84
CA ARG A 22 -17.34 11.68 18.80
C ARG A 22 -17.15 10.56 19.83
N PRO A 23 -15.93 10.17 20.19
CA PRO A 23 -15.72 9.23 21.30
C PRO A 23 -15.87 9.97 22.63
N LEU A 24 -16.82 9.54 23.45
CA LEU A 24 -16.96 9.95 24.84
C LEU A 24 -16.07 9.08 25.72
N TYR A 25 -15.11 9.73 26.39
CA TYR A 25 -14.41 9.17 27.54
C TYR A 25 -15.41 8.98 28.69
N THR A 26 -15.54 7.76 29.21
CA THR A 26 -16.18 7.50 30.49
C THR A 26 -15.21 6.81 31.44
N HIS A 27 -14.86 7.55 32.49
CA HIS A 27 -14.22 7.05 33.70
C HIS A 27 -15.11 5.97 34.35
N VAL A 28 -14.51 4.85 34.76
CA VAL A 28 -15.12 3.88 35.67
C VAL A 28 -14.24 3.76 36.90
N THR A 29 -14.75 4.24 38.03
CA THR A 29 -14.27 3.93 39.38
C THR A 29 -15.14 2.82 39.99
N PRO A 30 -14.59 1.99 40.91
CA PRO A 30 -15.21 0.74 41.32
C PRO A 30 -16.20 0.93 42.47
N LEU A 31 -17.30 0.19 42.45
CA LEU A 31 -18.19 0.00 43.60
C LEU A 31 -18.35 -1.48 43.88
N GLY A 32 -18.07 -1.85 45.13
CA GLY A 32 -18.04 -3.22 45.62
C GLY A 32 -19.36 -3.74 46.16
N SER A 33 -19.22 -4.99 46.64
CA SER A 33 -20.02 -5.70 47.65
C SER A 33 -21.52 -5.89 47.37
N ASN A 34 -21.89 -7.14 47.07
CA ASN A 34 -22.63 -8.03 47.99
C ASN A 34 -23.39 -9.07 47.15
N TYR A 35 -23.14 -10.37 47.34
CA TYR A 35 -24.22 -11.34 47.54
C TYR A 35 -23.67 -12.63 48.18
N ARG A 36 -24.52 -13.20 49.03
CA ARG A 36 -24.22 -14.06 50.18
C ARG A 36 -23.81 -15.50 49.83
N SER A 37 -22.97 -16.03 50.72
CA SER A 37 -22.67 -17.44 50.93
C SER A 37 -23.86 -18.25 51.45
N ARG A 38 -23.95 -19.51 51.00
CA ARG A 38 -24.53 -20.64 51.76
C ARG A 38 -23.70 -21.90 51.50
N PHE A 39 -22.95 -22.33 52.51
CA PHE A 39 -22.64 -23.75 52.77
C PHE A 39 -23.93 -24.42 53.31
N ILE A 40 -24.16 -25.75 53.34
CA ILE A 40 -23.48 -26.89 53.99
C ILE A 40 -24.13 -28.22 53.41
N PRO A 41 -23.81 -29.48 53.83
CA PRO A 41 -22.73 -30.42 53.45
C PRO A 41 -23.18 -31.71 52.71
N TYR A 42 -22.18 -32.57 52.45
CA TYR A 42 -22.16 -33.98 52.00
C TYR A 42 -23.15 -34.97 52.67
N SER A 43 -23.55 -35.99 51.89
CA SER A 43 -23.87 -37.35 52.38
C SER A 43 -23.31 -38.43 51.43
N HIS A 44 -22.65 -39.42 52.02
CA HIS A 44 -22.08 -40.62 51.39
C HIS A 44 -23.17 -41.62 50.97
N GLU A 45 -22.99 -42.28 49.81
CA GLU A 45 -23.24 -43.72 49.69
C GLU A 45 -22.52 -44.32 48.47
N SER A 46 -22.10 -45.57 48.61
CA SER A 46 -21.02 -46.25 47.92
C SER A 46 -21.52 -47.51 47.19
N ALA A 47 -20.99 -47.80 46.00
CA ALA A 47 -20.84 -49.15 45.40
C ALA A 47 -20.10 -49.01 44.05
N SER A 48 -19.24 -49.91 43.54
CA SER A 48 -18.35 -50.96 44.05
C SER A 48 -17.58 -51.56 42.84
N HIS A 49 -16.24 -51.48 42.85
CA HIS A 49 -15.22 -52.37 42.20
C HIS A 49 -15.11 -52.47 40.65
N PRO A 50 -13.94 -52.91 40.08
CA PRO A 50 -12.64 -53.24 40.68
C PRO A 50 -11.41 -52.55 40.04
N SER A 51 -10.30 -52.58 40.77
CA SER A 51 -8.95 -52.20 40.33
C SER A 51 -8.28 -53.34 39.54
N ILE A 52 -7.59 -53.01 38.44
CA ILE A 52 -6.59 -53.87 37.81
C ILE A 52 -5.31 -53.05 37.58
N HIS A 53 -4.22 -53.48 38.22
CA HIS A 53 -2.85 -53.11 37.92
C HIS A 53 -2.43 -53.67 36.55
N ILE A 54 -1.83 -52.85 35.69
CA ILE A 54 -1.02 -53.34 34.57
C ILE A 54 0.27 -52.51 34.46
N GLU A 55 1.38 -53.22 34.67
CA GLU A 55 2.76 -52.80 34.41
C GLU A 55 3.04 -52.58 32.92
N ALA A 56 4.08 -51.79 32.69
CA ALA A 56 4.68 -51.44 31.41
C ALA A 56 4.73 -52.57 30.37
N ARG A 57 4.25 -52.28 29.16
CA ARG A 57 4.77 -52.81 27.90
C ARG A 57 4.50 -51.80 26.78
N CYS A 58 5.59 -51.23 26.28
CA CYS A 58 5.66 -50.50 25.01
C CYS A 58 5.50 -51.49 23.84
N PRO A 59 4.66 -51.20 22.84
CA PRO A 59 4.84 -51.81 21.52
C PRO A 59 4.86 -50.77 20.40
N PHE A 60 5.85 -50.95 19.53
CA PHE A 60 5.92 -50.50 18.14
C PHE A 60 6.15 -49.00 17.87
N LEU A 61 7.43 -48.67 17.98
CA LEU A 61 8.14 -47.74 17.11
C LEU A 61 7.95 -48.18 15.63
N LEU A 62 6.95 -47.62 14.93
CA LEU A 62 6.97 -47.59 13.47
C LEU A 62 7.92 -46.46 13.08
N ILE A 63 9.18 -46.84 12.86
CA ILE A 63 10.16 -46.02 12.16
C ILE A 63 9.61 -45.84 10.73
N SER A 64 8.85 -44.77 10.52
CA SER A 64 8.65 -44.26 9.17
C SER A 64 10.00 -43.73 8.71
N GLN A 65 10.52 -44.34 7.66
CA GLN A 65 11.78 -43.97 7.04
C GLN A 65 11.79 -42.45 6.79
N PRO A 66 12.95 -41.77 6.89
CA PRO A 66 13.02 -40.39 6.44
C PRO A 66 12.60 -40.39 4.97
N ARG A 67 11.45 -39.78 4.67
CA ARG A 67 11.15 -39.38 3.30
C ARG A 67 12.39 -38.61 2.88
N LYS A 68 13.12 -39.12 1.89
CA LYS A 68 14.14 -38.34 1.20
C LYS A 68 13.46 -37.01 0.87
N MET A 69 13.87 -35.94 1.54
CA MET A 69 13.58 -34.60 1.06
C MET A 69 14.16 -34.61 -0.35
N LEU A 70 13.27 -34.62 -1.34
CA LEU A 70 13.64 -34.21 -2.68
C LEU A 70 14.33 -32.86 -2.52
N PRO A 71 15.47 -32.64 -3.18
CA PRO A 71 16.16 -31.36 -3.08
C PRO A 71 15.11 -30.27 -3.38
N LEU A 72 14.95 -29.32 -2.45
CA LEU A 72 14.21 -28.08 -2.69
C LEU A 72 14.82 -27.49 -3.97
N HIS A 73 14.14 -27.68 -5.10
CA HIS A 73 14.41 -26.83 -6.25
C HIS A 73 14.06 -25.44 -5.75
N ASN A 74 15.05 -24.55 -5.65
CA ASN A 74 14.77 -23.13 -5.51
C ASN A 74 13.90 -22.77 -6.70
N MET A 75 12.60 -22.57 -6.47
CA MET A 75 11.63 -22.15 -7.49
C MET A 75 11.72 -20.63 -7.70
N LEU A 76 12.92 -20.05 -7.52
CA LEU A 76 13.18 -18.69 -7.98
C LEU A 76 12.73 -18.62 -9.45
N PRO A 77 12.17 -17.49 -9.89
CA PRO A 77 11.87 -17.32 -11.29
C PRO A 77 13.08 -17.72 -12.13
N GLU A 78 12.83 -18.40 -13.24
CA GLU A 78 13.84 -18.55 -14.28
C GLU A 78 14.37 -17.16 -14.68
N TYR A 79 15.53 -17.13 -15.32
CA TYR A 79 16.14 -15.88 -15.77
C TYR A 79 15.11 -14.95 -16.43
N ILE A 80 15.01 -13.71 -15.93
CA ILE A 80 14.04 -12.72 -16.39
C ILE A 80 14.81 -11.64 -17.16
N ASN A 81 14.86 -11.75 -18.49
CA ASN A 81 15.41 -10.67 -19.30
C ASN A 81 14.47 -9.48 -19.25
N ILE A 82 14.91 -8.36 -18.68
CA ILE A 82 14.07 -7.16 -18.60
C ILE A 82 13.70 -6.60 -19.98
N ASN A 83 14.49 -6.89 -21.01
CA ASN A 83 14.23 -6.43 -22.37
C ASN A 83 13.06 -7.16 -23.04
N ASP A 84 12.64 -8.31 -22.52
CA ASP A 84 11.41 -8.98 -22.97
C ASP A 84 10.17 -8.19 -22.54
N TYR A 85 10.31 -7.30 -21.55
CA TYR A 85 9.26 -6.42 -21.03
C TYR A 85 9.47 -4.99 -21.51
N ASP A 86 9.73 -4.84 -22.80
CA ASP A 86 9.96 -3.56 -23.46
C ASP A 86 8.86 -3.27 -24.48
N TYR A 87 8.53 -1.99 -24.65
CA TYR A 87 7.62 -1.55 -25.69
C TYR A 87 7.91 -0.09 -26.05
N PRO A 88 7.65 0.34 -27.30
CA PRO A 88 7.89 1.72 -27.69
C PRO A 88 6.86 2.63 -27.00
N LEU A 89 7.33 3.46 -26.05
CA LEU A 89 6.51 4.50 -25.40
C LEU A 89 6.92 5.89 -25.94
N PRO A 90 6.18 6.46 -26.91
CA PRO A 90 6.43 7.82 -27.37
C PRO A 90 6.19 8.84 -26.25
N ASP A 91 7.01 9.90 -26.18
CA ASP A 91 6.87 10.97 -25.18
C ASP A 91 5.48 11.65 -25.24
N GLU A 92 4.91 11.78 -26.44
CA GLU A 92 3.56 12.32 -26.65
C GLU A 92 2.43 11.47 -26.05
N ARG A 93 2.69 10.20 -25.71
CA ARG A 93 1.74 9.33 -25.00
C ARG A 93 1.83 9.49 -23.48
N ILE A 94 2.85 10.16 -22.95
CA ILE A 94 3.00 10.39 -21.51
C ILE A 94 2.09 11.54 -21.07
N ALA A 95 1.11 11.24 -20.22
CA ALA A 95 0.26 12.28 -19.64
C ALA A 95 1.03 13.10 -18.59
N ARG A 96 1.41 14.32 -18.95
CA ARG A 96 2.12 15.25 -18.04
C ARG A 96 1.20 15.91 -17.00
N PHE A 97 -0.08 15.99 -17.32
CA PHE A 97 -1.13 16.57 -16.47
C PHE A 97 -2.38 15.69 -16.46
N PRO A 98 -3.14 15.65 -15.36
CA PRO A 98 -4.41 14.95 -15.31
C PRO A 98 -5.48 15.68 -16.13
N LEU A 99 -6.52 14.96 -16.56
CA LEU A 99 -7.73 15.57 -17.12
C LEU A 99 -8.45 16.39 -16.04
N GLU A 100 -9.20 17.41 -16.43
CA GLU A 100 -9.99 18.23 -15.49
C GLU A 100 -10.90 17.34 -14.62
N GLN A 101 -11.70 16.49 -15.27
CA GLN A 101 -12.47 15.42 -14.63
C GLN A 101 -11.65 14.13 -14.59
N ARG A 102 -11.35 13.66 -13.38
CA ARG A 102 -10.45 12.50 -13.15
C ARG A 102 -11.02 11.17 -13.66
N ASP A 103 -12.34 11.02 -13.69
CA ASP A 103 -13.06 9.81 -14.14
C ASP A 103 -13.46 9.86 -15.62
N ALA A 104 -13.13 10.94 -16.33
CA ALA A 104 -13.26 11.06 -17.78
C ALA A 104 -12.11 10.37 -18.54
N THR A 105 -11.15 9.78 -17.81
CA THR A 105 -10.08 8.98 -18.38
C THR A 105 -10.62 7.71 -19.04
N ARG A 106 -9.85 7.17 -19.98
CA ARG A 106 -10.21 5.90 -20.61
C ARG A 106 -9.88 4.73 -19.68
N LEU A 107 -10.58 3.63 -19.89
CA LEU A 107 -10.39 2.37 -19.19
C LEU A 107 -10.21 1.25 -20.20
N LEU A 108 -9.02 0.67 -20.26
CA LEU A 108 -8.79 -0.58 -20.98
C LEU A 108 -9.24 -1.74 -20.10
N VAL A 109 -10.23 -2.51 -20.55
CA VAL A 109 -10.65 -3.74 -19.87
C VAL A 109 -10.00 -4.92 -20.58
N PHE A 110 -9.16 -5.68 -19.86
CA PHE A 110 -8.53 -6.90 -20.39
C PHE A 110 -9.09 -8.12 -19.66
N ARG A 111 -9.84 -8.94 -20.39
CA ARG A 111 -10.46 -10.16 -19.87
C ARG A 111 -10.40 -11.25 -20.93
N ASP A 112 -10.10 -12.49 -20.52
CA ASP A 112 -10.05 -13.66 -21.40
C ASP A 112 -9.17 -13.42 -22.65
N GLY A 113 -8.01 -12.77 -22.46
CA GLY A 113 -7.06 -12.44 -23.53
C GLY A 113 -7.53 -11.37 -24.52
N LYS A 114 -8.57 -10.59 -24.20
CA LYS A 114 -9.17 -9.60 -25.10
C LYS A 114 -9.18 -8.19 -24.46
N PRO A 115 -8.55 -7.19 -25.09
CA PRO A 115 -8.72 -5.80 -24.70
C PRO A 115 -10.07 -5.25 -25.22
N ALA A 116 -10.69 -4.38 -24.43
CA ALA A 116 -11.88 -3.62 -24.80
C ALA A 116 -11.77 -2.19 -24.26
N ASP A 117 -12.29 -1.23 -25.03
CA ASP A 117 -12.30 0.19 -24.66
C ASP A 117 -13.53 0.54 -23.82
N SER A 118 -13.33 1.39 -22.82
CA SER A 118 -14.37 1.91 -21.93
C SER A 118 -13.92 3.27 -21.37
N LEU A 119 -14.80 3.88 -20.56
CA LEU A 119 -14.45 5.02 -19.70
C LEU A 119 -14.31 4.56 -18.25
N PHE A 120 -13.46 5.25 -17.50
CA PHE A 120 -13.26 4.97 -16.07
C PHE A 120 -14.53 5.23 -15.26
N SER A 121 -15.31 6.24 -15.61
CA SER A 121 -16.63 6.53 -15.04
C SER A 121 -17.67 5.40 -15.19
N MET A 122 -17.34 4.34 -15.95
CA MET A 122 -18.16 3.15 -16.20
C MET A 122 -17.57 1.88 -15.58
N LEU A 123 -16.59 2.01 -14.68
CA LEU A 123 -15.91 0.90 -14.01
C LEU A 123 -16.88 -0.09 -13.35
N ASP A 124 -17.98 0.43 -12.78
CA ASP A 124 -19.04 -0.33 -12.10
C ASP A 124 -19.71 -1.40 -12.99
N ARG A 125 -19.68 -1.21 -14.31
CA ARG A 125 -20.26 -2.13 -15.30
C ARG A 125 -19.36 -3.32 -15.61
N HIS A 126 -18.07 -3.22 -15.31
CA HIS A 126 -17.08 -4.22 -15.68
C HIS A 126 -16.69 -5.13 -14.51
N ILE A 127 -17.13 -4.81 -13.31
CA ILE A 127 -16.81 -5.58 -12.10
C ILE A 127 -18.00 -6.45 -11.65
N PRO A 128 -17.72 -7.58 -10.98
CA PRO A 128 -18.74 -8.33 -10.26
C PRO A 128 -19.44 -7.47 -9.20
N GLU A 129 -20.69 -7.83 -8.88
CA GLU A 129 -21.37 -7.24 -7.71
C GLU A 129 -20.69 -7.72 -6.43
N LYS A 130 -20.80 -6.93 -5.36
CA LYS A 130 -20.25 -7.27 -4.03
C LYS A 130 -18.73 -7.47 -4.01
N SER A 131 -18.01 -6.92 -4.98
CA SER A 131 -16.55 -6.89 -4.94
C SER A 131 -16.03 -5.98 -3.81
N LEU A 132 -14.87 -6.32 -3.27
CA LEU A 132 -14.12 -5.52 -2.30
C LEU A 132 -12.98 -4.80 -3.02
N PHE A 133 -13.05 -3.47 -3.10
CA PHE A 133 -11.91 -2.68 -3.54
C PHE A 133 -10.98 -2.41 -2.37
N VAL A 134 -9.68 -2.59 -2.62
CA VAL A 134 -8.64 -2.33 -1.62
C VAL A 134 -7.77 -1.19 -2.11
N PHE A 135 -7.84 -0.06 -1.40
CA PHE A 135 -7.14 1.17 -1.75
C PHE A 135 -5.92 1.39 -0.86
N ASN A 136 -4.90 2.06 -1.39
CA ASN A 136 -3.83 2.63 -0.59
C ASN A 136 -4.18 4.07 -0.18
N ASN A 137 -4.44 4.33 1.10
CA ASN A 137 -4.80 5.66 1.63
C ASN A 137 -3.61 6.51 2.07
N THR A 138 -2.40 6.15 1.64
CA THR A 138 -1.21 6.97 1.91
C THR A 138 -1.33 8.35 1.24
N ARG A 139 -0.81 9.35 1.93
CA ARG A 139 -0.74 10.74 1.47
C ARG A 139 0.69 11.09 1.08
N VAL A 140 0.83 11.61 -0.14
CA VAL A 140 2.11 12.16 -0.63
C VAL A 140 2.56 13.33 0.24
N ILE A 141 3.78 13.26 0.76
CA ILE A 141 4.45 14.34 1.49
C ILE A 141 5.26 15.22 0.54
N ARG A 142 5.45 16.48 0.90
CA ARG A 142 6.29 17.45 0.17
C ARG A 142 7.79 17.17 0.39
N ALA A 143 8.26 16.02 -0.07
CA ALA A 143 9.59 15.48 0.20
C ALA A 143 10.74 16.09 -0.64
N ARG A 144 10.50 17.10 -1.48
CA ARG A 144 11.52 17.74 -2.32
C ARG A 144 11.89 19.13 -1.79
N LEU A 145 13.07 19.26 -1.17
CA LEU A 145 13.59 20.49 -0.61
C LEU A 145 14.58 21.19 -1.56
N LEU A 146 14.48 22.51 -1.67
CA LEU A 146 15.34 23.33 -2.52
C LEU A 146 16.11 24.34 -1.67
N PHE A 147 17.38 24.04 -1.41
CA PHE A 147 18.28 24.92 -0.69
C PHE A 147 19.10 25.79 -1.66
N TYR A 148 19.36 27.03 -1.26
CA TYR A 148 20.21 27.97 -1.98
C TYR A 148 21.38 28.39 -1.11
N LYS A 149 22.59 28.14 -1.58
CA LYS A 149 23.81 28.63 -0.89
C LYS A 149 23.95 30.13 -1.12
N ALA A 150 24.69 30.82 -0.24
CA ALA A 150 25.08 32.22 -0.43
C ALA A 150 25.79 32.48 -1.78
N SER A 151 26.46 31.46 -2.34
CA SER A 151 27.06 31.52 -3.68
C SER A 151 26.06 31.44 -4.85
N GLY A 152 24.74 31.40 -4.58
CA GLY A 152 23.68 31.22 -5.57
C GLY A 152 23.50 29.78 -6.08
N SER A 153 24.32 28.84 -5.62
CA SER A 153 24.20 27.44 -6.04
C SER A 153 22.99 26.76 -5.39
N ARG A 154 22.13 26.16 -6.23
CA ARG A 154 20.98 25.35 -5.81
C ARG A 154 21.40 23.93 -5.47
N ILE A 155 21.06 23.48 -4.27
CA ILE A 155 21.15 22.08 -3.82
C ILE A 155 19.75 21.55 -3.62
N GLU A 156 19.47 20.41 -4.23
CA GLU A 156 18.16 19.77 -4.17
C GLU A 156 18.27 18.53 -3.29
N ILE A 157 17.43 18.43 -2.27
CA ILE A 157 17.38 17.26 -1.39
C ILE A 157 16.01 16.62 -1.57
N PHE A 158 16.02 15.35 -1.95
CA PHE A 158 14.83 14.56 -2.16
C PHE A 158 14.77 13.48 -1.08
N CYS A 159 13.86 13.63 -0.13
CA CYS A 159 13.66 12.74 1.01
C CYS A 159 13.02 11.42 0.55
N LEU A 160 13.68 10.28 0.82
CA LEU A 160 13.24 8.96 0.37
C LEU A 160 12.53 8.18 1.49
N GLN A 161 13.18 8.10 2.65
CA GLN A 161 12.76 7.25 3.77
C GLN A 161 13.34 7.80 5.08
N PRO A 162 12.54 7.94 6.16
CA PRO A 162 13.07 8.28 7.47
C PRO A 162 13.79 7.08 8.12
N LEU A 163 14.92 7.30 8.77
CA LEU A 163 15.64 6.25 9.51
C LEU A 163 15.06 6.00 10.91
N GLY A 164 14.41 7.00 11.50
CA GLY A 164 13.73 6.90 12.81
C GLY A 164 12.23 6.66 12.73
N GLY A 165 11.70 6.33 11.55
CA GLY A 165 10.25 6.28 11.29
C GLY A 165 9.63 7.67 11.07
N TYR A 166 8.33 7.68 10.78
CA TYR A 166 7.57 8.91 10.56
C TYR A 166 7.11 9.55 11.88
N GLY A 167 6.82 10.85 11.86
CA GLY A 167 6.30 11.60 13.00
C GLY A 167 7.37 12.03 14.01
N GLN A 168 8.65 12.04 13.60
CA GLN A 168 9.76 12.42 14.48
C GLN A 168 9.64 13.88 14.92
N THR A 169 9.69 14.08 16.24
CA THR A 169 9.75 15.38 16.93
C THR A 169 11.10 15.53 17.65
N GLY A 170 11.31 16.65 18.35
CA GLY A 170 12.56 16.93 19.07
C GLY A 170 13.56 17.77 18.28
N GLY A 171 13.15 18.33 17.14
CA GLY A 171 13.96 19.28 16.38
C GLY A 171 15.06 18.62 15.53
N THR A 172 15.05 17.30 15.38
CA THR A 172 16.00 16.57 14.54
C THR A 172 15.36 15.32 13.92
N ALA A 173 15.76 14.98 12.70
CA ALA A 173 15.35 13.76 12.01
C ALA A 173 16.38 13.37 10.95
N THR A 174 16.68 12.07 10.83
CA THR A 174 17.60 11.56 9.79
C THR A 174 16.82 10.81 8.72
N TRP A 175 17.13 11.12 7.46
CA TRP A 175 16.48 10.54 6.29
C TRP A 175 17.52 10.07 5.28
N LYS A 176 17.19 8.99 4.57
CA LYS A 176 17.85 8.67 3.29
C LYS A 176 17.33 9.63 2.23
N CYS A 177 18.23 10.28 1.51
CA CYS A 177 17.90 11.29 0.51
C CYS A 177 18.72 11.12 -0.77
N LEU A 178 18.13 11.47 -1.93
CA LEU A 178 18.92 11.81 -3.11
C LEU A 178 19.30 13.29 -3.05
N VAL A 179 20.53 13.61 -3.43
CA VAL A 179 21.04 14.98 -3.40
C VAL A 179 21.41 15.43 -4.82
N GLY A 180 20.55 16.26 -5.42
CA GLY A 180 20.84 16.95 -6.66
C GLY A 180 21.95 17.98 -6.46
N ASN A 181 22.88 18.05 -7.42
CA ASN A 181 24.08 18.89 -7.34
C ASN A 181 24.97 18.60 -6.11
N ALA A 182 25.00 17.36 -5.59
CA ALA A 182 25.78 16.97 -4.41
C ALA A 182 27.25 17.44 -4.44
N LYS A 183 27.90 17.45 -5.62
CA LYS A 183 29.28 17.94 -5.81
C LYS A 183 29.50 19.40 -5.40
N ARG A 184 28.44 20.22 -5.39
CA ARG A 184 28.46 21.64 -4.96
C ARG A 184 28.23 21.81 -3.45
N TRP A 185 27.82 20.76 -2.76
CA TRP A 185 27.69 20.72 -1.30
C TRP A 185 28.92 20.01 -0.70
N LYS A 186 30.02 20.75 -0.57
CA LYS A 186 31.30 20.20 -0.09
C LYS A 186 31.32 19.99 1.43
N SER A 187 30.86 20.98 2.19
CA SER A 187 30.83 20.98 3.65
C SER A 187 29.82 22.01 4.17
N GLY A 188 29.53 21.95 5.47
CA GLY A 188 28.68 22.87 6.20
C GLY A 188 27.17 22.57 6.08
N PRO A 189 26.35 23.12 7.00
CA PRO A 189 24.91 23.00 6.91
C PRO A 189 24.37 23.80 5.73
N LEU A 190 23.25 23.33 5.18
CA LEU A 190 22.35 24.14 4.38
C LEU A 190 21.24 24.63 5.30
N GLU A 191 20.80 25.86 5.12
CA GLU A 191 19.74 26.46 5.93
C GLU A 191 18.72 27.15 5.04
N MET A 192 17.47 27.11 5.46
CA MET A 192 16.38 27.88 4.87
C MET A 192 15.40 28.30 5.96
N THR A 193 14.72 29.41 5.71
CA THR A 193 13.69 29.95 6.59
C THR A 193 12.34 29.79 5.92
N VAL A 194 11.36 29.31 6.67
CA VAL A 194 10.04 28.94 6.14
C VAL A 194 8.95 29.56 7.00
N GLU A 195 8.00 30.23 6.35
CA GLU A 195 6.81 30.74 7.03
C GLU A 195 5.80 29.62 7.24
N THR A 196 5.32 29.49 8.48
CA THR A 196 4.30 28.53 8.89
C THR A 196 3.13 29.27 9.54
N GLY A 197 1.99 28.59 9.71
CA GLY A 197 0.87 29.15 10.47
C GLY A 197 1.19 29.49 11.94
N SER A 198 2.28 28.94 12.48
CA SER A 198 2.77 29.15 13.85
C SER A 198 4.00 30.08 13.95
N GLY A 199 4.29 30.82 12.88
CA GLY A 199 5.46 31.70 12.77
C GLY A 199 6.56 31.11 11.88
N VAL A 200 7.77 31.65 12.03
CA VAL A 200 8.91 31.27 11.19
C VAL A 200 9.63 30.06 11.77
N VAL A 201 9.98 29.11 10.89
CA VAL A 201 10.81 27.93 11.19
C VAL A 201 12.13 28.03 10.43
N THR A 202 13.24 27.78 11.11
CA THR A 202 14.55 27.63 10.48
C THR A 202 14.84 26.14 10.30
N LEU A 203 14.89 25.69 9.04
CA LEU A 203 15.24 24.33 8.68
C LEU A 203 16.70 24.28 8.25
N SER A 204 17.46 23.36 8.85
CA SER A 204 18.84 23.04 8.49
C SER A 204 18.95 21.61 7.98
N ALA A 205 19.92 21.36 7.11
CA ALA A 205 20.28 20.04 6.62
C ALA A 205 21.80 19.85 6.70
N LEU A 206 22.23 18.73 7.24
CA LEU A 206 23.62 18.29 7.32
C LEU A 206 23.80 17.02 6.51
N LYS A 207 24.78 17.04 5.60
CA LYS A 207 25.12 15.89 4.76
C LYS A 207 25.99 14.91 5.55
N GLY A 208 25.46 13.72 5.79
CA GLY A 208 26.18 12.58 6.33
C GLY A 208 26.80 11.72 5.23
N ASP A 209 26.98 10.45 5.55
CA ASP A 209 27.61 9.47 4.67
C ASP A 209 26.74 9.10 3.48
N MET A 210 27.41 8.66 2.41
CA MET A 210 26.75 8.07 1.26
C MET A 210 26.65 6.56 1.49
N THR A 211 25.42 6.06 1.49
CA THR A 211 25.12 4.63 1.39
C THR A 211 25.19 4.18 -0.07
N SER A 212 24.87 2.92 -0.38
CA SER A 212 25.00 2.38 -1.75
C SER A 212 24.21 3.18 -2.81
N ASP A 213 23.09 3.81 -2.46
CA ASP A 213 22.23 4.51 -3.43
C ASP A 213 21.61 5.84 -2.95
N ALA A 214 21.95 6.30 -1.73
CA ALA A 214 21.42 7.53 -1.14
C ALA A 214 22.39 8.15 -0.11
N PHE A 215 22.23 9.45 0.18
CA PHE A 215 22.91 10.12 1.29
C PHE A 215 22.06 10.06 2.54
N GLU A 216 22.67 9.87 3.70
CA GLU A 216 22.01 10.14 4.97
C GLU A 216 22.08 11.64 5.26
N ILE A 217 20.92 12.28 5.39
CA ILE A 217 20.81 13.71 5.69
C ILE A 217 20.16 13.85 7.06
N THR A 218 20.86 14.51 7.96
CA THR A 218 20.32 14.90 9.26
C THR A 218 19.74 16.29 9.14
N PHE A 219 18.42 16.40 9.33
CA PHE A 219 17.73 17.67 9.39
C PHE A 219 17.62 18.16 10.82
N GLY A 220 17.69 19.47 11.01
CA GLY A 220 17.45 20.13 12.30
C GLY A 220 16.51 21.32 12.14
N TRP A 221 15.61 21.55 13.10
CA TRP A 221 14.70 22.69 13.08
C TRP A 221 14.41 23.25 14.48
N ASP A 222 14.08 24.54 14.54
CA ASP A 222 13.96 25.34 15.78
C ASP A 222 12.58 25.28 16.46
N LYS A 223 11.69 24.40 15.99
CA LYS A 223 10.36 24.13 16.58
C LYS A 223 10.23 22.65 16.95
N PRO A 224 10.81 22.18 18.07
CA PRO A 224 10.93 20.76 18.36
C PRO A 224 9.59 20.02 18.52
N ASP A 225 8.52 20.72 18.88
CA ASP A 225 7.17 20.14 18.99
C ASP A 225 6.52 19.87 17.62
N MET A 226 7.01 20.49 16.56
CA MET A 226 6.54 20.28 15.18
C MET A 226 7.15 18.99 14.63
N PRO A 227 6.35 18.00 14.18
CA PRO A 227 6.86 16.83 13.49
C PRO A 227 7.56 17.21 12.18
N PHE A 228 8.61 16.48 11.80
CA PHE A 228 9.37 16.80 10.61
C PHE A 228 8.54 16.81 9.32
N GLU A 229 7.55 15.93 9.19
CA GLU A 229 6.65 15.90 8.04
C GLU A 229 5.87 17.20 7.90
N GLN A 230 5.50 17.83 9.02
CA GLN A 230 4.86 19.14 9.00
C GLN A 230 5.85 20.24 8.55
N VAL A 231 7.13 20.14 8.91
CA VAL A 231 8.17 21.03 8.38
C VAL A 231 8.30 20.85 6.86
N LEU A 232 8.31 19.60 6.37
CA LEU A 232 8.33 19.30 4.94
C LEU A 232 7.11 19.87 4.22
N GLU A 233 5.92 19.83 4.82
CA GLU A 233 4.72 20.42 4.23
C GLU A 233 4.86 21.91 3.93
N TYR A 234 5.57 22.66 4.77
CA TYR A 234 5.81 24.09 4.52
C TYR A 234 7.05 24.35 3.63
N ALA A 235 8.12 23.57 3.83
CA ALA A 235 9.43 23.83 3.22
C ALA A 235 9.58 23.23 1.82
N GLY A 236 8.92 22.10 1.58
CA GLY A 236 9.14 21.26 0.42
C GLY A 236 8.15 21.45 -0.71
N LYS A 237 8.45 20.78 -1.82
CA LYS A 237 7.59 20.66 -2.99
C LYS A 237 7.13 19.22 -3.16
N VAL A 238 6.03 19.04 -3.89
CA VAL A 238 5.54 17.72 -4.29
C VAL A 238 6.62 17.04 -5.16
N PRO A 239 7.08 15.84 -4.78
CA PRO A 239 8.03 15.07 -5.58
C PRO A 239 7.33 14.42 -6.78
N LEU A 240 7.36 15.09 -7.93
CA LEU A 240 6.84 14.52 -9.17
C LEU A 240 7.79 13.46 -9.75
N PRO A 241 7.26 12.39 -10.38
CA PRO A 241 8.07 11.43 -11.10
C PRO A 241 8.91 12.10 -12.21
N PRO A 242 10.16 11.66 -12.42
CA PRO A 242 11.09 12.30 -13.36
C PRO A 242 10.58 12.26 -14.82
N TYR A 243 9.80 11.24 -15.19
CA TYR A 243 9.24 11.11 -16.53
C TYR A 243 8.16 12.14 -16.87
N LEU A 244 7.61 12.88 -15.89
CA LEU A 244 6.68 13.98 -16.20
C LEU A 244 7.41 15.17 -16.85
N ASN A 245 8.73 15.27 -16.65
CA ASN A 245 9.60 16.26 -17.26
C ASN A 245 9.06 17.71 -17.16
N ARG A 246 8.60 18.07 -15.97
CA ARG A 246 8.15 19.43 -15.63
C ARG A 246 8.36 19.70 -14.14
N GLU A 247 8.39 20.97 -13.79
CA GLU A 247 8.38 21.37 -12.38
C GLU A 247 6.98 21.19 -11.75
N PRO A 248 6.90 20.92 -10.45
CA PRO A 248 5.62 20.87 -9.73
C PRO A 248 4.92 22.24 -9.73
N GLU A 249 3.62 22.22 -9.95
CA GLU A 249 2.70 23.37 -9.87
C GLU A 249 1.86 23.29 -8.59
N GLU A 250 1.26 24.41 -8.18
CA GLU A 250 0.43 24.44 -6.95
C GLU A 250 -0.69 23.39 -6.99
N SER A 251 -1.32 23.22 -8.16
CA SER A 251 -2.36 22.23 -8.38
C SER A 251 -1.90 20.81 -8.09
N ASP A 252 -0.60 20.47 -8.23
CA ASP A 252 -0.11 19.12 -7.95
C ASP A 252 -0.26 18.71 -6.48
N THR A 253 -0.29 19.69 -5.56
CA THR A 253 -0.55 19.41 -4.13
C THR A 253 -1.88 18.69 -3.93
N GLU A 254 -2.89 19.05 -4.73
CA GLU A 254 -4.23 18.45 -4.68
C GLU A 254 -4.39 17.36 -5.76
N ARG A 255 -3.78 17.56 -6.92
CA ARG A 255 -3.98 16.74 -8.12
C ARG A 255 -3.17 15.46 -8.10
N TYR A 256 -1.98 15.48 -7.52
CA TYR A 256 -1.13 14.30 -7.29
C TYR A 256 -1.46 13.62 -5.95
N GLN A 257 -2.76 13.48 -5.67
CA GLN A 257 -3.30 12.88 -4.46
C GLN A 257 -4.64 12.22 -4.73
N THR A 258 -4.91 11.09 -4.07
CA THR A 258 -6.23 10.45 -4.09
C THR A 258 -7.21 11.20 -3.20
N ILE A 259 -8.51 11.09 -3.49
CA ILE A 259 -9.58 11.76 -2.72
C ILE A 259 -9.75 11.18 -1.31
N TYR A 260 -9.14 10.02 -1.03
CA TYR A 260 -9.19 9.28 0.23
C TYR A 260 -7.82 9.19 0.92
N ALA A 261 -6.86 10.04 0.52
CA ALA A 261 -5.54 10.08 1.15
C ALA A 261 -5.64 10.64 2.58
N GLU A 262 -5.14 9.90 3.56
CA GLU A 262 -5.30 10.19 4.99
C GLU A 262 -3.96 10.27 5.71
N PHE A 263 -3.08 9.28 5.52
CA PHE A 263 -1.86 9.13 6.32
C PHE A 263 -0.61 9.60 5.58
N ASN A 264 0.02 10.67 6.08
CA ASN A 264 1.30 11.17 5.56
C ASN A 264 2.38 10.09 5.61
N GLY A 265 3.10 9.91 4.50
CA GLY A 265 4.34 9.13 4.53
C GLY A 265 4.86 8.66 3.17
N SER A 266 4.10 8.84 2.08
CA SER A 266 4.58 8.45 0.75
C SER A 266 5.28 9.57 0.02
N VAL A 267 6.32 9.21 -0.72
CA VAL A 267 6.94 10.08 -1.72
C VAL A 267 6.18 9.98 -3.04
N ALA A 268 5.66 8.81 -3.39
CA ALA A 268 4.91 8.61 -4.62
C ALA A 268 3.41 8.48 -4.35
N ALA A 269 2.58 9.02 -5.23
CA ALA A 269 1.13 8.84 -5.13
C ALA A 269 0.74 7.42 -5.57
N PRO A 270 -0.28 6.79 -4.96
CA PRO A 270 -0.91 5.58 -5.49
C PRO A 270 -1.74 5.95 -6.73
N THR A 271 -1.09 6.06 -7.88
CA THR A 271 -1.64 6.81 -9.03
C THR A 271 -2.86 6.18 -9.69
N ALA A 272 -3.04 4.86 -9.55
CA ALA A 272 -4.25 4.17 -10.00
C ALA A 272 -5.51 4.66 -9.26
N GLY A 273 -5.32 5.15 -8.03
CA GLY A 273 -6.37 5.75 -7.22
C GLY A 273 -6.82 7.14 -7.67
N LEU A 274 -6.02 7.83 -8.50
CA LEU A 274 -6.28 9.22 -8.88
C LEU A 274 -7.51 9.39 -9.78
N HIS A 275 -8.00 8.30 -10.37
CA HIS A 275 -9.16 8.29 -11.27
C HIS A 275 -10.49 8.23 -10.51
N PHE A 276 -10.47 7.83 -9.24
CA PHE A 276 -11.68 7.70 -8.42
C PHE A 276 -12.22 9.07 -8.03
N THR A 277 -13.51 9.25 -8.27
CA THR A 277 -14.31 10.40 -7.85
C THR A 277 -15.41 9.94 -6.89
N PRO A 278 -16.02 10.85 -6.10
CA PRO A 278 -17.20 10.50 -5.31
C PRO A 278 -18.31 9.85 -6.15
N ALA A 279 -18.53 10.33 -7.38
CA ALA A 279 -19.53 9.77 -8.28
C ALA A 279 -19.21 8.33 -8.72
N VAL A 280 -17.94 7.99 -8.96
CA VAL A 280 -17.53 6.60 -9.23
C VAL A 280 -17.74 5.72 -8.01
N LEU A 281 -17.35 6.18 -6.81
CA LEU A 281 -17.54 5.43 -5.57
C LEU A 281 -19.03 5.15 -5.31
N GLU A 282 -19.91 6.14 -5.48
CA GLU A 282 -21.37 5.97 -5.33
C GLU A 282 -21.94 4.94 -6.32
N LYS A 283 -21.47 4.90 -7.58
CA LYS A 283 -21.89 3.87 -8.54
C LYS A 283 -21.45 2.47 -8.09
N LEU A 284 -20.23 2.33 -7.58
CA LEU A 284 -19.73 1.06 -7.06
C LEU A 284 -20.54 0.59 -5.83
N GLU A 285 -20.87 1.50 -4.92
CA GLU A 285 -21.75 1.22 -3.77
C GLU A 285 -23.14 0.76 -4.21
N SER A 286 -23.68 1.34 -5.28
CA SER A 286 -24.98 0.91 -5.84
C SER A 286 -24.97 -0.53 -6.38
N ARG A 287 -23.78 -1.05 -6.73
CA ARG A 287 -23.51 -2.46 -7.10
C ARG A 287 -23.17 -3.33 -5.88
N GLN A 288 -23.41 -2.82 -4.67
CA GLN A 288 -23.10 -3.44 -3.38
C GLN A 288 -21.61 -3.70 -3.16
N CYS A 289 -20.71 -3.00 -3.88
CA CYS A 289 -19.28 -3.14 -3.64
C CYS A 289 -18.90 -2.57 -2.28
N ASN A 290 -17.85 -3.11 -1.69
CA ASN A 290 -17.27 -2.66 -0.43
C ASN A 290 -15.89 -2.07 -0.65
N PHE A 291 -15.44 -1.26 0.30
CA PHE A 291 -14.15 -0.58 0.25
C PHE A 291 -13.35 -0.89 1.51
N GLU A 292 -12.07 -1.20 1.32
CA GLU A 292 -11.08 -1.33 2.38
C GLU A 292 -9.89 -0.42 2.08
N TYR A 293 -9.26 0.08 3.13
CA TYR A 293 -8.09 0.95 3.03
C TYR A 293 -6.93 0.35 3.82
N LEU A 294 -5.81 0.20 3.14
CA LEU A 294 -4.51 -0.07 3.76
C LEU A 294 -3.62 1.14 3.56
N THR A 295 -2.58 1.27 4.38
CA THR A 295 -1.56 2.28 4.19
C THR A 295 -0.29 1.59 3.73
N LEU A 296 0.22 1.96 2.55
CA LEU A 296 1.54 1.56 2.10
C LEU A 296 2.36 2.82 1.81
N HIS A 297 3.40 3.05 2.61
CA HIS A 297 4.33 4.15 2.38
C HIS A 297 5.31 3.80 1.26
N VAL A 298 5.16 4.50 0.13
CA VAL A 298 5.93 4.26 -1.08
C VAL A 298 7.08 5.27 -1.16
N GLY A 299 8.30 4.75 -1.08
CA GLY A 299 9.52 5.54 -1.29
C GLY A 299 9.78 5.85 -2.77
N ALA A 300 10.72 6.75 -3.05
CA ALA A 300 11.05 7.14 -4.43
C ALA A 300 11.71 6.04 -5.26
N GLY A 301 12.11 4.94 -4.60
CA GLY A 301 12.58 3.75 -5.29
C GLY A 301 11.59 3.23 -6.34
N THR A 302 10.29 3.47 -6.15
CA THR A 302 9.25 3.15 -7.14
C THR A 302 9.44 3.86 -8.50
N PHE A 303 10.17 4.97 -8.55
CA PHE A 303 10.46 5.70 -9.79
C PHE A 303 11.69 5.19 -10.52
N LYS A 304 12.49 4.28 -9.92
CA LYS A 304 13.72 3.79 -10.53
C LYS A 304 13.38 2.69 -11.54
N PRO A 305 13.76 2.82 -12.82
CA PRO A 305 13.65 1.71 -13.77
C PRO A 305 14.59 0.56 -13.36
N VAL A 306 14.31 -0.64 -13.87
CA VAL A 306 15.22 -1.77 -13.71
C VAL A 306 16.42 -1.55 -14.65
N ALA A 307 17.59 -1.31 -14.06
CA ALA A 307 18.82 -0.97 -14.79
C ALA A 307 19.73 -2.19 -15.09
N VAL A 308 19.38 -3.36 -14.55
CA VAL A 308 20.09 -4.63 -14.74
C VAL A 308 19.36 -5.46 -15.79
N GLU A 309 20.11 -6.28 -16.54
CA GLU A 309 19.53 -7.13 -17.59
C GLU A 309 18.66 -8.24 -17.00
N ASP A 310 19.16 -8.93 -15.97
CA ASP A 310 18.39 -9.91 -15.22
C ASP A 310 17.60 -9.19 -14.11
N ALA A 311 16.28 -9.16 -14.23
CA ALA A 311 15.42 -8.50 -13.25
C ALA A 311 15.54 -9.11 -11.85
N ARG A 312 16.10 -10.32 -11.70
CA ARG A 312 16.33 -10.95 -10.39
C ARG A 312 17.45 -10.28 -9.59
N GLU A 313 18.35 -9.56 -10.26
CA GLU A 313 19.41 -8.79 -9.62
C GLU A 313 18.94 -7.41 -9.15
N HIS A 314 17.71 -7.01 -9.52
CA HIS A 314 17.13 -5.76 -9.04
C HIS A 314 16.73 -5.88 -7.58
N ALA A 315 17.31 -5.02 -6.73
CA ALA A 315 16.93 -4.94 -5.33
C ALA A 315 15.62 -4.14 -5.18
N MET A 316 14.56 -4.82 -4.74
CA MET A 316 13.29 -4.17 -4.43
C MET A 316 13.43 -3.29 -3.20
N HIS A 317 12.86 -2.10 -3.30
CA HIS A 317 12.79 -1.16 -2.19
C HIS A 317 11.82 -1.66 -1.13
N GLU A 318 12.14 -1.30 0.11
CA GLU A 318 11.30 -1.58 1.27
C GLU A 318 10.17 -0.57 1.35
N GLU A 319 8.95 -1.08 1.53
CA GLU A 319 7.75 -0.27 1.71
C GLU A 319 7.06 -0.68 3.02
N GLU A 320 6.69 0.32 3.82
CA GLU A 320 6.00 0.08 5.09
C GLU A 320 4.51 -0.10 4.85
N LEU A 321 3.98 -1.26 5.22
CA LEU A 321 2.58 -1.64 5.13
C LEU A 321 1.95 -1.62 6.52
N ILE A 322 0.78 -0.99 6.61
CA ILE A 322 -0.06 -0.94 7.81
C ILE A 322 -1.49 -1.30 7.41
N ILE A 323 -2.12 -2.20 8.18
CA ILE A 323 -3.53 -2.54 8.02
C ILE A 323 -4.19 -2.79 9.37
N GLU A 324 -5.43 -2.33 9.51
CA GLU A 324 -6.22 -2.56 10.73
C GLU A 324 -6.75 -4.00 10.79
N ARG A 325 -6.96 -4.50 12.00
CA ARG A 325 -7.58 -5.81 12.26
C ARG A 325 -8.96 -5.93 11.62
N GLN A 326 -9.72 -4.84 11.58
CA GLN A 326 -11.01 -4.80 10.89
C GLN A 326 -10.87 -4.94 9.37
N GLY A 327 -9.77 -4.44 8.80
CA GLY A 327 -9.44 -4.66 7.39
C GLY A 327 -9.11 -6.11 7.09
N ILE A 328 -8.34 -6.77 7.96
CA ILE A 328 -8.11 -8.23 7.86
C ILE A 328 -9.43 -9.01 7.91
N LEU A 329 -10.36 -8.62 8.78
CA LEU A 329 -11.68 -9.26 8.85
C LEU A 329 -12.49 -9.05 7.56
N ARG A 330 -12.46 -7.86 6.95
CA ARG A 330 -13.12 -7.59 5.67
C ARG A 330 -12.50 -8.39 4.53
N LEU A 331 -11.18 -8.51 4.48
CA LEU A 331 -10.48 -9.40 3.54
C LEU A 331 -10.90 -10.86 3.73
N LEU A 332 -10.97 -11.33 4.98
CA LEU A 332 -11.39 -12.69 5.30
C LEU A 332 -12.82 -12.98 4.81
N GLN A 333 -13.74 -12.03 4.97
CA GLN A 333 -15.12 -12.13 4.46
C GLN A 333 -15.21 -12.24 2.93
N HIS A 334 -14.18 -11.78 2.21
CA HIS A 334 -14.08 -11.83 0.75
C HIS A 334 -13.01 -12.83 0.26
N SER A 335 -12.50 -13.70 1.14
CA SER A 335 -11.45 -14.67 0.79
C SER A 335 -11.89 -15.74 -0.20
N GLY A 336 -13.20 -15.87 -0.45
CA GLY A 336 -13.78 -16.70 -1.52
C GLY A 336 -13.78 -16.03 -2.90
N GLY A 337 -13.28 -14.80 -3.01
CA GLY A 337 -13.13 -14.05 -4.26
C GLY A 337 -13.83 -12.69 -4.25
N GLY A 338 -13.55 -11.90 -5.28
CA GLY A 338 -14.05 -10.54 -5.47
C GLY A 338 -13.14 -9.45 -4.91
N ILE A 339 -11.88 -9.72 -4.59
CA ILE A 339 -10.96 -8.70 -4.08
C ILE A 339 -10.24 -8.02 -5.26
N ILE A 340 -10.36 -6.69 -5.32
CA ILE A 340 -9.85 -5.84 -6.40
C ILE A 340 -8.90 -4.78 -5.81
N PRO A 341 -7.58 -5.02 -5.78
CA PRO A 341 -6.62 -3.96 -5.49
C PRO A 341 -6.71 -2.80 -6.50
N VAL A 342 -6.59 -1.59 -5.96
CA VAL A 342 -6.44 -0.36 -6.74
C VAL A 342 -4.98 0.07 -6.71
N GLY A 343 -4.26 -0.37 -7.74
CA GLY A 343 -2.84 -0.15 -7.93
C GLY A 343 -2.01 -1.37 -7.59
N THR A 344 -0.84 -1.44 -8.24
CA THR A 344 0.18 -2.47 -8.03
C THR A 344 0.72 -2.50 -6.59
N THR A 345 0.74 -1.35 -5.92
CA THR A 345 1.12 -1.23 -4.51
C THR A 345 0.15 -1.96 -3.59
N SER A 346 -1.16 -1.71 -3.74
CA SER A 346 -2.19 -2.45 -3.01
C SER A 346 -2.16 -3.95 -3.31
N MET A 347 -1.91 -4.34 -4.56
CA MET A 347 -1.74 -5.75 -4.92
C MET A 347 -0.56 -6.40 -4.17
N ARG A 348 0.62 -5.76 -4.19
CA ARG A 348 1.79 -6.24 -3.43
C ARG A 348 1.51 -6.31 -1.93
N SER A 349 0.76 -5.36 -1.37
CA SER A 349 0.35 -5.39 0.03
C SER A 349 -0.53 -6.59 0.35
N LEU A 350 -1.55 -6.87 -0.46
CA LEU A 350 -2.45 -8.00 -0.26
C LEU A 350 -1.72 -9.34 -0.34
N GLU A 351 -0.88 -9.50 -1.36
CA GLU A 351 -0.05 -10.71 -1.51
C GLU A 351 0.96 -10.84 -0.36
N SER A 352 1.52 -9.73 0.15
CA SER A 352 2.36 -9.75 1.36
C SER A 352 1.60 -10.21 2.61
N LEU A 353 0.33 -9.82 2.75
CA LEU A 353 -0.52 -10.29 3.86
C LEU A 353 -0.78 -11.79 3.78
N TYR A 354 -0.96 -12.34 2.57
CA TYR A 354 -1.03 -13.79 2.41
C TYR A 354 0.22 -14.47 2.98
N TRP A 355 1.41 -13.99 2.60
CA TRP A 355 2.69 -14.57 3.07
C TRP A 355 2.93 -14.36 4.57
N LEU A 356 2.49 -13.24 5.14
CA LEU A 356 2.48 -13.06 6.59
C LEU A 356 1.61 -14.11 7.29
N GLY A 357 0.42 -14.41 6.76
CA GLY A 357 -0.42 -15.49 7.28
C GLY A 357 0.27 -16.85 7.21
N VAL A 358 0.97 -17.13 6.10
CA VAL A 358 1.79 -18.34 5.93
C VAL A 358 2.92 -18.40 6.96
N GLN A 359 3.64 -17.29 7.19
CA GLN A 359 4.68 -17.20 8.24
C GLN A 359 4.11 -17.56 9.61
N LEU A 360 2.97 -16.96 9.99
CA LEU A 360 2.30 -17.20 11.27
C LEU A 360 1.88 -18.67 11.44
N ILE A 361 1.30 -19.28 10.40
CA ILE A 361 0.91 -20.69 10.40
C ILE A 361 2.12 -21.61 10.60
N ASN A 362 3.26 -21.24 10.03
CA ASN A 362 4.52 -21.98 10.18
C ASN A 362 5.22 -21.71 11.53
N GLY A 363 4.60 -20.94 12.43
CA GLY A 363 5.14 -20.64 13.76
C GLY A 363 6.14 -19.48 13.80
N ASN A 364 6.27 -18.71 12.72
CA ASN A 364 7.13 -17.53 12.68
C ASN A 364 6.37 -16.32 13.23
N ASP A 365 6.67 -15.95 14.47
CA ASP A 365 6.13 -14.75 15.11
C ASP A 365 6.88 -13.50 14.62
N PRO A 366 6.21 -12.51 14.02
CA PRO A 366 6.86 -11.32 13.47
C PRO A 366 7.32 -10.32 14.54
N GLY A 367 6.96 -10.50 15.81
CA GLY A 367 7.26 -9.52 16.86
C GLY A 367 6.52 -8.20 16.66
N GLU A 368 7.26 -7.08 16.65
CA GLU A 368 6.69 -5.74 16.50
C GLU A 368 6.34 -5.38 15.06
N LYS A 369 7.19 -5.78 14.10
CA LYS A 369 7.02 -5.49 12.67
C LYS A 369 7.30 -6.73 11.86
N PHE A 370 6.35 -7.13 11.02
CA PHE A 370 6.59 -8.23 10.08
C PHE A 370 7.53 -7.80 8.95
N PHE A 371 8.13 -8.78 8.29
CA PHE A 371 8.96 -8.57 7.12
C PHE A 371 8.68 -9.66 6.08
N ILE A 372 8.30 -9.24 4.87
CA ILE A 372 8.20 -10.12 3.70
C ILE A 372 9.36 -9.84 2.78
N SER A 373 10.24 -10.82 2.60
CA SER A 373 11.42 -10.65 1.76
C SER A 373 11.09 -10.75 0.27
N GLN A 374 12.02 -10.28 -0.57
CA GLN A 374 11.80 -10.15 -2.01
C GLN A 374 11.42 -11.46 -2.71
N TRP A 375 12.10 -12.55 -2.34
CA TRP A 375 12.00 -13.84 -3.02
C TRP A 375 11.33 -14.93 -2.17
N GLU A 376 10.90 -14.60 -0.96
CA GLU A 376 10.22 -15.55 -0.07
C GLU A 376 9.05 -16.28 -0.73
N PRO A 377 8.18 -15.64 -1.55
CA PRO A 377 7.09 -16.35 -2.21
C PRO A 377 7.50 -17.50 -3.15
N TYR A 378 8.76 -17.51 -3.57
CA TYR A 378 9.31 -18.47 -4.54
C TYR A 378 10.14 -19.56 -3.88
N GLN A 379 10.33 -19.51 -2.56
CA GLN A 379 11.17 -20.46 -1.83
C GLN A 379 10.41 -21.71 -1.38
N ALA A 380 9.09 -21.65 -1.28
CA ALA A 380 8.26 -22.77 -0.87
C ALA A 380 6.89 -22.74 -1.57
N GLU A 381 6.48 -23.88 -2.11
CA GLU A 381 5.08 -24.07 -2.48
C GLU A 381 4.22 -24.20 -1.23
N THR A 382 3.10 -23.49 -1.22
CA THR A 382 2.10 -23.57 -0.16
C THR A 382 0.73 -23.87 -0.75
N ASN A 383 -0.01 -24.77 -0.12
CA ASN A 383 -1.42 -25.04 -0.43
C ASN A 383 -2.37 -24.40 0.59
N ILE A 384 -1.86 -23.50 1.44
CA ILE A 384 -2.66 -22.79 2.44
C ILE A 384 -3.69 -21.91 1.71
N PRO A 385 -5.00 -22.10 1.96
CA PRO A 385 -6.04 -21.24 1.43
C PRO A 385 -5.89 -19.80 1.93
N PRO A 386 -6.25 -18.78 1.13
CA PRO A 386 -6.21 -17.37 1.55
C PRO A 386 -6.98 -17.10 2.85
N ALA A 387 -8.11 -17.77 3.03
CA ALA A 387 -8.93 -17.68 4.24
C ALA A 387 -8.16 -18.09 5.50
N GLU A 388 -7.39 -19.19 5.45
CA GLU A 388 -6.60 -19.67 6.58
C GLU A 388 -5.44 -18.73 6.91
N ALA A 389 -4.76 -18.21 5.89
CA ALA A 389 -3.70 -17.23 6.06
C ALA A 389 -4.21 -15.93 6.74
N LEU A 390 -5.35 -15.40 6.27
CA LEU A 390 -5.97 -14.21 6.87
C LEU A 390 -6.50 -14.48 8.27
N GLN A 391 -7.07 -15.67 8.52
CA GLN A 391 -7.52 -16.08 9.85
C GLN A 391 -6.35 -16.10 10.84
N ALA A 392 -5.19 -16.63 10.45
CA ALA A 392 -4.00 -16.64 11.29
C ALA A 392 -3.56 -15.22 11.70
N ILE A 393 -3.61 -14.25 10.76
CA ILE A 393 -3.33 -12.84 11.09
C ILE A 393 -4.38 -12.28 12.05
N TYR A 394 -5.66 -12.54 11.80
CA TYR A 394 -6.75 -12.05 12.65
C TYR A 394 -6.65 -12.60 14.08
N ASP A 395 -6.33 -13.89 14.22
CA ASP A 395 -6.15 -14.57 15.50
C ASP A 395 -4.92 -14.05 16.24
N TYR A 396 -3.80 -13.86 15.53
CA TYR A 396 -2.59 -13.24 16.08
C TYR A 396 -2.88 -11.86 16.69
N LEU A 397 -3.58 -10.99 15.94
CA LEU A 397 -3.94 -9.66 16.42
C LEU A 397 -4.92 -9.70 17.60
N THR A 398 -5.87 -10.63 17.57
CA THR A 398 -6.84 -10.82 18.65
C THR A 398 -6.17 -11.29 19.93
N ALA A 399 -5.30 -12.30 19.85
CA ALA A 399 -4.57 -12.85 20.99
C ALA A 399 -3.69 -11.79 21.65
N ARG A 400 -3.08 -10.90 20.86
CA ARG A 400 -2.22 -9.81 21.35
C ARG A 400 -2.95 -8.50 21.63
N ARG A 401 -4.27 -8.44 21.44
CA ARG A 401 -5.11 -7.24 21.61
C ARG A 401 -4.61 -6.04 20.78
N MET A 402 -4.13 -6.33 19.58
CA MET A 402 -3.66 -5.33 18.63
C MET A 402 -4.81 -4.91 17.70
N ASN A 403 -4.91 -3.60 17.43
CA ASN A 403 -5.92 -3.06 16.51
C ASN A 403 -5.42 -2.99 15.06
N SER A 404 -4.12 -3.05 14.85
CA SER A 404 -3.48 -3.02 13.54
C SER A 404 -2.20 -3.85 13.55
N ILE A 405 -1.73 -4.17 12.36
CA ILE A 405 -0.41 -4.76 12.13
C ILE A 405 0.37 -3.87 11.19
N SER A 406 1.67 -3.75 11.44
CA SER A 406 2.59 -3.01 10.58
C SER A 406 3.81 -3.85 10.28
N GLY A 407 4.44 -3.59 9.15
CA GLY A 407 5.64 -4.29 8.73
C GLY A 407 6.14 -3.79 7.40
N PHE A 408 7.12 -4.48 6.86
CA PHE A 408 7.80 -4.07 5.65
C PHE A 408 7.70 -5.16 4.59
N THR A 409 7.51 -4.75 3.35
CA THR A 409 7.52 -5.66 2.21
C THR A 409 8.56 -5.23 1.18
N ARG A 410 9.29 -6.22 0.67
CA ARG A 410 10.12 -6.11 -0.54
C ARG A 410 9.65 -7.05 -1.63
N ILE A 411 8.45 -7.61 -1.50
CA ILE A 411 7.96 -8.68 -2.38
C ILE A 411 8.12 -8.30 -3.86
N MET A 412 8.75 -9.19 -4.63
CA MET A 412 8.83 -9.09 -6.08
C MET A 412 7.74 -9.95 -6.69
N ILE A 413 6.83 -9.34 -7.45
CA ILE A 413 5.84 -10.07 -8.24
C ILE A 413 6.33 -10.03 -9.69
N ALA A 414 6.69 -11.20 -10.20
CA ALA A 414 7.21 -11.39 -11.55
C ALA A 414 6.54 -12.62 -12.19
N PRO A 415 6.65 -12.79 -13.52
CA PRO A 415 6.02 -13.93 -14.20
C PRO A 415 6.38 -15.28 -13.57
N GLY A 416 5.38 -16.15 -13.45
CA GLY A 416 5.43 -17.37 -12.64
C GLY A 416 4.90 -17.19 -11.21
N TYR A 417 4.62 -15.96 -10.75
CA TYR A 417 3.99 -15.72 -9.46
C TYR A 417 2.54 -16.22 -9.44
N ARG A 418 2.19 -17.01 -8.42
CA ARG A 418 0.82 -17.49 -8.21
C ARG A 418 0.06 -16.56 -7.26
N PHE A 419 -0.84 -15.76 -7.81
CA PHE A 419 -1.73 -14.88 -7.05
C PHE A 419 -2.68 -15.68 -6.16
N ARG A 420 -2.88 -15.21 -4.93
CA ARG A 420 -3.71 -15.88 -3.92
C ARG A 420 -4.87 -15.03 -3.47
N MET A 421 -4.72 -13.71 -3.52
CA MET A 421 -5.65 -12.79 -2.88
C MET A 421 -6.54 -12.05 -3.88
N CYS A 422 -6.08 -11.83 -5.10
CA CYS A 422 -6.66 -10.83 -6.00
C CYS A 422 -7.30 -11.46 -7.24
N ASP A 423 -8.53 -11.03 -7.58
CA ASP A 423 -9.29 -11.55 -8.73
C ASP A 423 -9.36 -10.57 -9.91
N ALA A 424 -8.99 -9.32 -9.67
CA ALA A 424 -8.84 -8.30 -10.69
C ALA A 424 -7.83 -7.24 -10.22
N LEU A 425 -7.37 -6.38 -11.12
CA LEU A 425 -6.47 -5.28 -10.81
C LEU A 425 -6.92 -4.02 -11.55
N VAL A 426 -7.15 -2.93 -10.81
CA VAL A 426 -7.25 -1.60 -11.39
C VAL A 426 -5.88 -0.95 -11.31
N THR A 427 -5.29 -0.55 -12.43
CA THR A 427 -3.96 0.08 -12.45
C THR A 427 -3.82 1.11 -13.58
N ASN A 428 -2.68 1.81 -13.66
CA ASN A 428 -2.29 2.61 -14.82
C ASN A 428 -1.50 1.75 -15.83
N PHE A 429 -1.19 2.32 -17.00
CA PHE A 429 -0.08 1.82 -17.82
C PHE A 429 1.27 2.18 -17.18
N HIS A 430 2.24 1.27 -17.24
CA HIS A 430 3.54 1.39 -16.56
C HIS A 430 4.70 1.54 -17.55
N GLN A 431 5.81 2.12 -17.11
CA GLN A 431 6.99 2.28 -17.97
C GLN A 431 7.49 0.93 -18.52
N PRO A 432 8.05 0.90 -19.74
CA PRO A 432 8.78 -0.27 -20.21
C PRO A 432 9.93 -0.59 -19.26
N ARG A 433 10.32 -1.86 -19.19
CA ARG A 433 11.45 -2.34 -18.38
C ARG A 433 11.34 -1.97 -16.90
N SER A 434 10.13 -2.10 -16.36
CA SER A 434 9.80 -1.77 -14.96
C SER A 434 9.27 -2.97 -14.19
N THR A 435 9.49 -2.99 -12.87
CA THR A 435 8.94 -4.01 -11.98
C THR A 435 7.40 -3.99 -11.95
N LEU A 436 6.78 -2.84 -12.21
CA LEU A 436 5.33 -2.72 -12.34
C LEU A 436 4.80 -3.42 -13.59
N LEU A 437 5.55 -3.38 -14.70
CA LEU A 437 5.20 -4.12 -15.90
C LEU A 437 5.38 -5.63 -15.69
N LEU A 438 6.43 -6.06 -14.98
CA LEU A 438 6.61 -7.47 -14.58
C LEU A 438 5.43 -7.99 -13.75
N LEU A 439 4.91 -7.18 -12.82
CA LEU A 439 3.72 -7.53 -12.03
C LEU A 439 2.48 -7.67 -12.92
N VAL A 440 2.28 -6.75 -13.87
CA VAL A 440 1.18 -6.88 -14.83
C VAL A 440 1.33 -8.14 -15.68
N ALA A 441 2.52 -8.41 -16.22
CA ALA A 441 2.80 -9.61 -17.00
C ALA A 441 2.61 -10.89 -16.16
N ALA A 442 2.94 -10.87 -14.88
CA ALA A 442 2.63 -11.99 -13.98
C ALA A 442 1.12 -12.22 -13.84
N PHE A 443 0.33 -11.14 -13.81
CA PHE A 443 -1.11 -11.21 -13.55
C PHE A 443 -1.92 -11.62 -14.78
N ILE A 444 -1.59 -11.10 -15.97
CA ILE A 444 -2.35 -11.36 -17.21
C ILE A 444 -1.58 -12.18 -18.26
N GLY A 445 -0.46 -12.79 -17.86
CA GLY A 445 0.39 -13.61 -18.72
C GLY A 445 0.90 -12.84 -19.94
N ASP A 446 1.11 -13.56 -21.04
CA ASP A 446 1.54 -13.02 -22.35
C ASP A 446 0.53 -12.01 -22.93
N GLY A 447 -0.66 -11.88 -22.32
CA GLY A 447 -1.67 -10.89 -22.69
C GLY A 447 -1.24 -9.43 -22.47
N TRP A 448 -0.18 -9.17 -21.69
CA TRP A 448 0.28 -7.81 -21.42
C TRP A 448 0.71 -7.08 -22.70
N GLU A 449 1.45 -7.72 -23.61
CA GLU A 449 1.89 -7.09 -24.86
C GLU A 449 0.69 -6.64 -25.69
N LYS A 450 -0.31 -7.52 -25.80
CA LYS A 450 -1.55 -7.24 -26.54
C LYS A 450 -2.32 -6.07 -25.94
N ALA A 451 -2.39 -5.97 -24.61
CA ALA A 451 -3.04 -4.86 -23.94
C ALA A 451 -2.31 -3.52 -24.21
N TYR A 452 -0.98 -3.52 -24.13
CA TYR A 452 -0.16 -2.32 -24.32
C TYR A 452 -0.11 -1.88 -25.80
N HIS A 453 -0.01 -2.82 -26.74
CA HIS A 453 -0.10 -2.51 -28.18
C HIS A 453 -1.49 -1.95 -28.54
N PHE A 454 -2.57 -2.57 -28.06
CA PHE A 454 -3.92 -2.02 -28.25
C PHE A 454 -4.01 -0.59 -27.73
N ALA A 455 -3.45 -0.32 -26.54
CA ALA A 455 -3.46 1.01 -25.95
C ALA A 455 -2.71 2.04 -26.82
N LEU A 456 -1.52 1.71 -27.32
CA LEU A 456 -0.72 2.57 -28.19
C LEU A 456 -1.43 2.89 -29.52
N GLU A 457 -1.97 1.85 -30.17
CA GLU A 457 -2.69 1.96 -31.45
C GLU A 457 -3.96 2.80 -31.32
N ASN A 458 -4.62 2.74 -30.16
CA ASN A 458 -5.86 3.46 -29.91
C ASN A 458 -5.64 4.81 -29.22
N GLY A 459 -4.41 5.27 -29.02
CA GLY A 459 -4.13 6.61 -28.49
C GLY A 459 -4.43 6.78 -27.00
N TYR A 460 -4.25 5.72 -26.21
CA TYR A 460 -4.28 5.83 -24.76
C TYR A 460 -3.12 6.67 -24.22
N ARG A 461 -3.33 7.29 -23.08
CA ARG A 461 -2.32 8.07 -22.35
C ARG A 461 -1.73 7.21 -21.23
N PHE A 462 -0.44 7.35 -20.99
CA PHE A 462 0.33 6.43 -20.14
C PHE A 462 0.77 7.09 -18.82
N LEU A 463 1.19 6.25 -17.88
CA LEU A 463 1.79 6.61 -16.58
C LEU A 463 0.81 7.31 -15.61
N SER A 464 1.34 8.05 -14.63
CA SER A 464 0.61 8.54 -13.46
C SER A 464 -0.72 9.22 -13.75
N TYR A 465 -0.74 10.15 -14.71
CA TYR A 465 -1.94 10.92 -15.08
C TYR A 465 -2.64 10.40 -16.34
N GLY A 466 -2.17 9.25 -16.84
CA GLY A 466 -2.68 8.62 -18.04
C GLY A 466 -4.06 8.02 -17.84
N ASP A 467 -4.39 7.07 -18.70
CA ASP A 467 -5.60 6.29 -18.62
C ASP A 467 -5.39 5.05 -17.71
N SER A 468 -6.46 4.32 -17.47
CA SER A 468 -6.49 3.20 -16.54
C SER A 468 -6.65 1.86 -17.26
N CYS A 469 -6.30 0.80 -16.56
CA CYS A 469 -6.52 -0.58 -16.93
C CYS A 469 -7.37 -1.27 -15.85
N LEU A 470 -8.28 -2.14 -16.28
CA LEU A 470 -8.91 -3.16 -15.46
C LEU A 470 -8.51 -4.52 -16.03
N PHE A 471 -7.70 -5.24 -15.27
CA PHE A 471 -7.16 -6.53 -15.65
C PHE A 471 -7.85 -7.64 -14.85
N PHE A 472 -8.13 -8.76 -15.52
CA PHE A 472 -8.55 -10.02 -14.91
C PHE A 472 -7.47 -11.06 -15.15
N PRO A 473 -7.17 -11.94 -14.18
CA PRO A 473 -6.10 -12.90 -14.30
C PRO A 473 -6.37 -13.84 -15.47
N GLU A 474 -5.31 -14.26 -16.15
CA GLU A 474 -5.42 -15.31 -17.16
C GLU A 474 -5.78 -16.63 -16.45
N LYS A 475 -6.86 -17.28 -16.89
CA LYS A 475 -7.19 -18.60 -16.35
C LYS A 475 -6.11 -19.57 -16.81
N GLU A 476 -5.50 -20.28 -15.86
CA GLU A 476 -4.64 -21.43 -16.19
C GLU A 476 -5.42 -22.33 -17.17
N LYS A 477 -4.81 -22.63 -18.32
CA LYS A 477 -5.36 -23.62 -19.25
C LYS A 477 -5.35 -24.95 -18.49
N GLY A 478 -6.51 -25.33 -17.95
CA GLY A 478 -6.71 -26.56 -17.18
C GLY A 478 -6.48 -27.83 -17.99
#